data_AF-A0A819LQI1-F1
#
_entry.id   AF-A0A819LQI1-F1
#
_cell.length_a   1.000
_cell.length_b   1.000
_cell.length_c   1.000
_cell.angle_alpha   90.00
_cell.angle_beta   90.00
_cell.angle_gamma   90.00
#
_symmetry.space_group_name_H-M   'P 1'
#
loop_
_entity.id
_entity.type
_entity.pdbx_description
1 polymer ?
#
loop_
_entity_poly.entity_id
_entity_poly.type
_entity_poly.pdbx_seq_one_letter_code
_entity_poly.pdbx_strand_id
1 'polypeptide(L)'
;NEESEQQNLIEETDAECLICLLHLQNIIDRSNNEKTFNLVTEMYDIRNRQLVNTISADDFIVSPNLISKYISQLSENKNINKVYDVLLTAGGPEIYLCLASMFVPLGTPISYYQILQETLKYKCLAIGYRLMQNSHDKTRFFGIVLNPDKQEQIIFSQNDKIIILAENFMSSAPIVVHTNYKFQNNRF
;
A
#
# COMPACT_ATOMS: atom_id res chain seq x y z
N ASN A 1 -11.57 -3.70 36.86
CA ASN A 1 -11.01 -2.43 36.32
C ASN A 1 -11.24 -2.56 34.83
N GLU A 2 -12.22 -1.86 34.27
CA GLU A 2 -12.70 -2.10 32.90
C GLU A 2 -11.61 -1.86 31.85
N GLU A 3 -10.76 -0.85 32.05
CA GLU A 3 -9.62 -0.55 31.16
C GLU A 3 -8.58 -1.69 31.12
N SER A 4 -8.30 -2.34 32.25
CA SER A 4 -7.35 -3.46 32.28
C SER A 4 -7.93 -4.72 31.65
N GLU A 5 -9.24 -4.95 31.77
CA GLU A 5 -9.93 -6.07 31.14
C GLU A 5 -9.97 -5.90 29.61
N GLN A 6 -10.24 -4.69 29.14
CA GLN A 6 -10.23 -4.36 27.72
C GLN A 6 -8.84 -4.46 27.11
N GLN A 7 -7.80 -4.02 27.84
CA GLN A 7 -6.41 -4.16 27.40
C GLN A 7 -5.99 -5.63 27.29
N ASN A 8 -6.38 -6.47 28.26
CA ASN A 8 -6.11 -7.91 28.21
C ASN A 8 -6.79 -8.58 27.02
N LEU A 9 -8.05 -8.22 26.74
CA LEU A 9 -8.79 -8.76 25.59
C LEU A 9 -8.13 -8.40 24.26
N ILE A 10 -7.63 -7.16 24.12
CA ILE A 10 -6.87 -6.72 22.95
C ILE A 10 -5.59 -7.55 22.78
N GLU A 11 -4.86 -7.77 23.86
CA GLU A 11 -3.62 -8.56 23.84
C GLU A 11 -3.88 -10.03 23.49
N GLU A 12 -4.94 -10.63 24.03
CA GLU A 12 -5.35 -12.01 23.72
C GLU A 12 -5.75 -12.15 22.23
N THR A 13 -6.56 -11.22 21.73
CA THR A 13 -7.01 -11.22 20.32
C THR A 13 -5.84 -11.07 19.35
N ASP A 14 -4.92 -10.14 19.62
CA ASP A 14 -3.73 -9.96 18.80
C ASP A 14 -2.83 -11.21 18.85
N ALA A 15 -2.70 -11.87 20.00
CA ALA A 15 -1.91 -13.09 20.14
C ALA A 15 -2.49 -14.25 19.31
N GLU A 16 -3.81 -14.46 19.37
CA GLU A 16 -4.49 -15.47 18.55
C GLU A 16 -4.29 -15.19 17.06
N CYS A 17 -4.39 -13.92 16.66
CA CYS A 17 -4.17 -13.50 15.29
C CYS A 17 -2.74 -13.83 14.81
N LEU A 18 -1.73 -13.51 15.62
CA LEU A 18 -0.33 -13.81 15.32
C LEU A 18 -0.07 -15.32 15.20
N ILE A 19 -0.65 -16.13 16.08
CA ILE A 19 -0.56 -17.59 16.02
C ILE A 19 -1.17 -18.11 14.70
N CYS A 20 -2.34 -17.58 14.31
CA CYS A 20 -2.98 -17.93 13.04
C CYS A 20 -2.07 -17.61 11.84
N LEU A 21 -1.46 -16.42 11.81
CA LEU A 21 -0.54 -16.02 10.74
C LEU A 21 0.68 -16.92 10.64
N LEU A 22 1.29 -17.27 11.78
CA LEU A 22 2.44 -18.19 11.80
C LEU A 22 2.07 -19.56 11.23
N HIS A 23 0.88 -20.07 11.54
CA HIS A 23 0.38 -21.31 10.95
C HIS A 23 0.14 -21.19 9.45
N LEU A 24 -0.49 -20.09 9.00
CA LEU A 24 -0.73 -19.83 7.58
C LEU A 24 0.58 -19.76 6.79
N GLN A 25 1.59 -19.04 7.30
CA GLN A 25 2.91 -18.99 6.67
C GLN A 25 3.57 -20.35 6.59
N ASN A 26 3.53 -21.14 7.66
CA ASN A 26 4.10 -22.49 7.67
C ASN A 26 3.43 -23.40 6.62
N ILE A 27 2.11 -23.24 6.41
CA ILE A 27 1.38 -23.96 5.35
C ILE A 27 1.84 -23.48 3.96
N ILE A 28 1.98 -22.17 3.78
CA ILE A 28 2.44 -21.56 2.51
C ILE A 28 3.85 -22.05 2.17
N ASP A 29 4.79 -21.99 3.12
CA ASP A 29 6.19 -22.40 2.96
C ASP A 29 6.32 -23.89 2.62
N ARG A 30 5.47 -24.74 3.21
CA ARG A 30 5.45 -26.19 2.93
C ARG A 30 4.78 -26.51 1.61
N SER A 31 3.87 -25.66 1.15
CA SER A 31 3.32 -25.78 -0.19
C SER A 31 4.40 -25.29 -1.14
N ASN A 32 5.08 -26.20 -1.86
CA ASN A 32 6.02 -25.88 -2.95
C ASN A 32 5.32 -25.14 -4.13
N ASN A 33 4.22 -24.43 -3.88
CA ASN A 33 3.44 -23.72 -4.86
C ASN A 33 4.20 -22.46 -5.29
N GLU A 34 4.33 -22.29 -6.60
CA GLU A 34 4.71 -21.06 -7.29
C GLU A 34 3.68 -19.90 -7.07
N LYS A 35 2.73 -20.05 -6.15
CA LYS A 35 1.69 -19.07 -5.87
C LYS A 35 2.12 -18.20 -4.69
N THR A 36 2.29 -16.91 -4.97
CA THR A 36 2.42 -15.88 -3.94
C THR A 36 1.07 -15.63 -3.30
N PHE A 37 0.97 -15.77 -1.98
CA PHE A 37 -0.19 -15.37 -1.20
C PHE A 37 0.05 -13.97 -0.63
N ASN A 38 -0.93 -13.07 -0.81
CA ASN A 38 -0.93 -11.78 -0.13
C ASN A 38 -1.77 -11.94 1.12
N LEU A 39 -1.13 -11.85 2.29
CA LEU A 39 -1.78 -11.99 3.58
C LEU A 39 -1.91 -10.60 4.19
N VAL A 40 -3.13 -10.22 4.56
CA VAL A 40 -3.38 -8.94 5.23
C VAL A 40 -4.04 -9.23 6.57
N THR A 41 -3.46 -8.66 7.62
CA THR A 41 -3.84 -8.93 9.00
C THR A 41 -4.18 -7.63 9.69
N GLU A 42 -5.29 -7.62 10.41
CA GLU A 42 -5.60 -6.53 11.32
C GLU A 42 -4.99 -6.79 12.70
N MET A 43 -4.33 -5.77 13.26
CA MET A 43 -3.85 -5.77 14.65
C MET A 43 -4.38 -4.54 15.36
N TYR A 44 -4.75 -4.69 16.63
CA TYR A 44 -5.25 -3.60 17.45
C TYR A 44 -4.11 -2.80 18.09
N ASP A 45 -3.06 -3.47 18.59
CA ASP A 45 -1.93 -2.81 19.23
C ASP A 45 -0.68 -2.76 18.33
N ILE A 46 -0.20 -1.55 18.06
CA ILE A 46 1.00 -1.32 17.26
C ILE A 46 2.29 -1.86 17.91
N ARG A 47 2.29 -2.07 19.23
CA ARG A 47 3.43 -2.66 19.97
C ARG A 47 3.62 -4.12 19.57
N ASN A 48 2.52 -4.84 19.38
CA ASN A 48 2.54 -6.26 18.98
C ASN A 48 3.12 -6.44 17.57
N ARG A 49 3.12 -5.40 16.73
CA ARG A 49 3.81 -5.41 15.44
C ARG A 49 5.31 -5.73 15.56
N GLN A 50 5.98 -5.29 16.64
CA GLN A 50 7.42 -5.53 16.84
C GLN A 50 7.74 -7.00 17.13
N LEU A 51 6.75 -7.79 17.54
CA LEU A 51 6.89 -9.23 17.76
C LEU A 51 7.04 -9.99 16.43
N VAL A 52 6.78 -9.30 15.32
CA VAL A 52 6.65 -9.90 13.99
C VAL A 52 7.77 -9.45 13.03
N ASN A 53 9.01 -9.39 13.53
CA ASN A 53 10.17 -8.90 12.76
C ASN A 53 10.53 -9.76 11.52
N THR A 54 10.03 -10.99 11.46
CA THR A 54 10.31 -11.95 10.37
C THR A 54 9.25 -11.92 9.27
N ILE A 55 8.11 -11.25 9.49
CA ILE A 55 7.03 -11.14 8.52
C ILE A 55 7.15 -9.80 7.80
N SER A 56 6.94 -9.80 6.48
CA SER A 56 7.04 -8.58 5.68
C SER A 56 6.09 -7.51 6.23
N ALA A 57 6.62 -6.30 6.41
CA ALA A 57 5.93 -5.17 7.01
C ALA A 57 4.63 -4.73 6.30
N ASP A 58 4.35 -5.32 5.13
CA ASP A 58 3.23 -5.05 4.23
C ASP A 58 1.96 -5.87 4.60
N ASP A 59 2.06 -6.81 5.53
CA ASP A 59 0.98 -7.77 5.86
C ASP A 59 0.07 -7.31 7.03
N PHE A 60 0.23 -6.08 7.52
CA PHE A 60 -0.44 -5.61 8.74
C PHE A 60 -1.12 -4.24 8.58
N ILE A 61 -2.37 -4.17 9.00
CA ILE A 61 -3.18 -2.96 9.15
C ILE A 61 -3.43 -2.73 10.64
N VAL A 62 -3.16 -1.51 11.12
CA VAL A 62 -3.45 -1.10 12.50
C VAL A 62 -4.65 -0.13 12.50
N SER A 63 -5.85 -0.68 12.60
CA SER A 63 -7.11 0.05 12.38
C SER A 63 -7.35 1.21 13.35
N PRO A 64 -7.12 1.09 14.67
CA PRO A 64 -7.40 2.19 15.61
C PRO A 64 -6.61 3.48 15.30
N ASN A 65 -5.37 3.34 14.82
CA ASN A 65 -4.52 4.49 14.45
C ASN A 65 -5.04 5.18 13.17
N LEU A 66 -5.52 4.41 12.19
CA LEU A 66 -6.08 4.96 10.96
C LEU A 66 -7.37 5.74 11.24
N ILE A 67 -8.25 5.21 12.09
CA ILE A 67 -9.51 5.87 12.49
C ILE A 67 -9.21 7.18 13.23
N SER A 68 -8.26 7.17 14.16
CA SER A 68 -7.85 8.38 14.88
C SER A 68 -7.36 9.48 13.93
N LYS A 69 -6.51 9.12 12.94
CA LYS A 69 -6.04 10.06 11.91
C LYS A 69 -7.18 10.58 11.03
N TYR A 70 -8.10 9.72 10.64
CA TYR A 70 -9.28 10.08 9.86
C TYR A 70 -10.14 11.11 10.61
N ILE A 71 -10.46 10.86 11.87
CA ILE A 71 -11.25 11.77 12.71
C ILE A 71 -10.53 13.11 12.92
N SER A 72 -9.21 13.09 13.12
CA SER A 72 -8.40 14.31 13.22
C SER A 72 -8.53 15.19 11.97
N GLN A 73 -8.39 14.60 10.79
CA GLN A 73 -8.51 15.33 9.52
C GLN A 73 -9.95 15.87 9.29
N LEU A 74 -10.97 15.08 9.64
CA LEU A 74 -12.36 15.53 9.58
C LEU A 74 -12.65 16.70 10.52
N SER A 75 -12.05 16.68 11.70
CA SER A 75 -12.22 17.74 12.71
C SER A 75 -11.61 19.07 12.26
N GLU A 76 -10.50 19.02 11.51
CA GLU A 76 -9.86 20.20 10.92
C GLU A 76 -10.61 20.74 9.69
N ASN A 77 -11.10 19.85 8.82
CA ASN A 77 -11.81 20.26 7.61
C ASN A 77 -12.90 19.26 7.22
N LYS A 78 -14.15 19.57 7.56
CA LYS A 78 -15.32 18.75 7.22
C LYS A 78 -15.48 18.46 5.72
N ASN A 79 -14.92 19.31 4.84
CA ASN A 79 -14.98 19.07 3.40
C ASN A 79 -14.12 17.88 2.95
N ILE A 80 -13.11 17.46 3.75
CA ILE A 80 -12.29 16.29 3.42
C ILE A 80 -13.09 15.00 3.42
N ASN A 81 -14.24 14.96 4.12
CA ASN A 81 -15.14 13.81 4.11
C ASN A 81 -15.54 13.44 2.68
N LYS A 82 -15.80 14.44 1.81
CA LYS A 82 -16.17 14.20 0.41
C LYS A 82 -15.08 13.47 -0.38
N VAL A 83 -13.81 13.70 -0.03
CA VAL A 83 -12.67 13.01 -0.67
C VAL A 83 -12.60 11.57 -0.18
N TYR A 84 -12.74 11.37 1.14
CA TYR A 84 -12.76 10.03 1.73
C TYR A 84 -13.94 9.19 1.26
N ASP A 85 -15.12 9.79 1.14
CA ASP A 85 -16.31 9.12 0.61
C ASP A 85 -16.00 8.55 -0.78
N VAL A 86 -15.32 9.30 -1.66
CA VAL A 86 -14.93 8.80 -2.99
C VAL A 86 -13.83 7.75 -2.92
N LEU A 87 -12.75 8.00 -2.15
CA LEU A 87 -11.59 7.09 -2.07
C LEU A 87 -11.91 5.75 -1.39
N LEU A 88 -12.88 5.73 -0.47
CA LEU A 88 -13.24 4.53 0.30
C LEU A 88 -14.52 3.86 -0.23
N THR A 89 -15.17 4.43 -1.25
CA THR A 89 -16.32 3.79 -1.90
C THR A 89 -15.87 2.63 -2.78
N ALA A 90 -16.59 1.50 -2.69
CA ALA A 90 -16.38 0.37 -3.58
C ALA A 90 -16.57 0.77 -5.05
N GLY A 91 -15.60 0.44 -5.89
CA GLY A 91 -15.59 0.85 -7.30
C GLY A 91 -15.19 2.30 -7.55
N GLY A 92 -14.78 3.04 -6.51
CA GLY A 92 -14.12 4.34 -6.64
C GLY A 92 -12.69 4.23 -7.18
N PRO A 93 -11.95 5.34 -7.24
CA PRO A 93 -10.56 5.34 -7.64
C PRO A 93 -9.66 4.62 -6.63
N GLU A 94 -8.76 3.79 -7.13
CA GLU A 94 -7.84 2.97 -6.36
C GLU A 94 -6.40 3.48 -6.52
N ILE A 95 -5.57 3.22 -5.50
CA ILE A 95 -4.14 3.51 -5.53
C ILE A 95 -3.39 2.27 -6.00
N TYR A 96 -2.59 2.40 -7.06
CA TYR A 96 -1.77 1.33 -7.60
C TYR A 96 -0.28 1.67 -7.56
N LEU A 97 0.55 0.64 -7.39
CA LEU A 97 1.99 0.73 -7.60
C LEU A 97 2.34 0.01 -8.90
N CYS A 98 2.70 0.78 -9.92
CA CYS A 98 2.99 0.28 -11.26
C CYS A 98 4.48 0.45 -11.56
N LEU A 99 5.09 -0.46 -12.34
CA LEU A 99 6.50 -0.30 -12.73
C LEU A 99 6.70 1.02 -13.48
N ALA A 100 7.75 1.75 -13.14
CA ALA A 100 8.04 3.04 -13.77
C ALA A 100 8.22 2.91 -15.29
N SER A 101 8.77 1.78 -15.74
CA SER A 101 8.94 1.43 -17.15
C SER A 101 7.65 1.36 -17.96
N MET A 102 6.48 1.29 -17.32
CA MET A 102 5.19 1.34 -18.02
C MET A 102 4.87 2.73 -18.57
N PHE A 103 5.44 3.78 -17.98
CA PHE A 103 5.12 5.17 -18.32
C PHE A 103 6.31 5.94 -18.87
N VAL A 104 7.52 5.66 -18.40
CA VAL A 104 8.70 6.52 -18.64
C VAL A 104 9.96 5.70 -18.92
N PRO A 105 10.92 6.24 -19.68
CA PRO A 105 12.20 5.59 -19.92
C PRO A 105 13.03 5.48 -18.63
N LEU A 106 13.70 4.35 -18.46
CA LEU A 106 14.59 4.08 -17.33
C LEU A 106 16.00 4.63 -17.56
N GLY A 107 16.74 4.90 -16.48
CA GLY A 107 18.15 5.31 -16.53
C GLY A 107 18.40 6.73 -17.04
N THR A 108 17.35 7.48 -17.35
CA THR A 108 17.43 8.88 -17.79
C THR A 108 16.73 9.80 -16.79
N PRO A 109 17.27 11.01 -16.52
CA PRO A 109 16.58 11.99 -15.67
C PRO A 109 15.24 12.39 -16.30
N ILE A 110 14.17 12.29 -15.52
CA ILE A 110 12.83 12.73 -15.89
C ILE A 110 12.23 13.59 -14.79
N SER A 111 11.59 14.70 -15.17
CA SER A 111 10.88 15.55 -14.23
C SER A 111 9.59 14.90 -13.76
N TYR A 112 9.16 15.16 -12.52
CA TYR A 112 7.86 14.72 -12.06
C TYR A 112 6.70 15.28 -12.89
N TYR A 113 6.85 16.48 -13.45
CA TYR A 113 5.91 17.03 -14.42
C TYR A 113 5.71 16.13 -15.65
N GLN A 114 6.79 15.60 -16.22
CA GLN A 114 6.70 14.68 -17.36
C GLN A 114 6.03 13.36 -16.95
N ILE A 115 6.31 12.85 -15.74
CA ILE A 115 5.63 11.65 -15.20
C ILE A 115 4.11 11.86 -15.14
N LEU A 116 3.66 13.03 -14.65
CA LEU A 116 2.24 13.39 -14.64
C LEU A 116 1.66 13.40 -16.07
N GLN A 117 2.38 13.98 -17.05
CA GLN A 117 1.92 14.02 -18.43
C GLN A 117 1.80 12.62 -19.05
N GLU A 118 2.76 11.73 -18.80
CA GLU A 118 2.73 10.36 -19.32
C GLU A 118 1.62 9.53 -18.69
N THR A 119 1.44 9.61 -17.36
CA THR A 119 0.36 8.88 -16.66
C THR A 119 -1.04 9.33 -17.10
N LEU A 120 -1.24 10.62 -17.35
CA LEU A 120 -2.52 11.14 -17.84
C LEU A 120 -2.95 10.54 -19.19
N LYS A 121 -2.02 10.12 -20.06
CA LYS A 121 -2.33 9.43 -21.33
C LYS A 121 -3.04 8.10 -21.10
N TYR A 122 -2.83 7.49 -19.94
CA TYR A 122 -3.48 6.25 -19.50
C TYR A 122 -4.69 6.48 -18.59
N LYS A 123 -5.21 7.72 -18.54
CA LYS A 123 -6.32 8.12 -17.65
C LYS A 123 -6.06 7.85 -16.16
N CYS A 124 -4.79 7.90 -15.75
CA CYS A 124 -4.39 7.81 -14.35
C CYS A 124 -3.62 9.06 -13.93
N LEU A 125 -3.57 9.29 -12.61
CA LEU A 125 -2.87 10.42 -12.02
C LEU A 125 -1.69 9.90 -11.19
N ALA A 126 -0.46 10.24 -11.55
CA ALA A 126 0.67 10.02 -10.63
C ALA A 126 0.49 10.87 -9.37
N ILE A 127 0.62 10.25 -8.20
CA ILE A 127 0.59 10.91 -6.88
C ILE A 127 1.93 10.77 -6.13
N GLY A 128 2.84 9.95 -6.67
CA GLY A 128 4.17 9.76 -6.12
C GLY A 128 4.95 8.66 -6.84
N TYR A 129 6.04 8.21 -6.23
CA TYR A 129 6.84 7.09 -6.69
C TYR A 129 7.48 6.34 -5.51
N ARG A 130 7.99 5.14 -5.78
CA ARG A 130 8.76 4.32 -4.86
C ARG A 130 10.08 3.90 -5.49
N LEU A 131 11.19 4.30 -4.87
CA LEU A 131 12.54 3.86 -5.24
C LEU A 131 12.89 2.58 -4.48
N MET A 132 13.06 1.47 -5.20
CA MET A 132 13.27 0.15 -4.60
C MET A 132 14.64 0.01 -3.94
N GLN A 133 15.63 0.80 -4.34
CA GLN A 133 16.92 0.85 -3.63
C GLN A 133 16.79 1.25 -2.14
N ASN A 134 15.71 1.96 -1.80
CA ASN A 134 15.43 2.41 -0.44
C ASN A 134 14.32 1.57 0.23
N SER A 135 13.94 0.41 -0.34
CA SER A 135 12.79 -0.38 0.11
C SER A 135 12.86 -0.87 1.55
N HIS A 136 14.07 -1.00 2.10
CA HIS A 136 14.31 -1.44 3.48
C HIS A 136 14.67 -0.29 4.43
N ASP A 137 14.78 0.94 3.92
CA ASP A 137 15.14 2.10 4.71
C ASP A 137 13.89 2.80 5.26
N LYS A 138 13.57 2.52 6.53
CA LYS A 138 12.45 3.15 7.23
C LYS A 138 12.59 4.67 7.33
N THR A 139 13.81 5.21 7.41
CA THR A 139 14.04 6.67 7.51
C THR A 139 13.70 7.39 6.22
N ARG A 140 13.74 6.68 5.09
CA ARG A 140 13.32 7.15 3.77
C ARG A 140 11.93 6.64 3.38
N PHE A 141 11.08 6.35 4.37
CA PHE A 141 9.72 5.86 4.17
C PHE A 141 9.66 4.66 3.21
N PHE A 142 10.62 3.73 3.30
CA PHE A 142 10.72 2.56 2.42
C PHE A 142 10.81 2.91 0.93
N GLY A 143 11.40 4.08 0.65
CA GLY A 143 11.59 4.64 -0.70
C GLY A 143 10.38 5.35 -1.28
N ILE A 144 9.29 5.48 -0.52
CA ILE A 144 8.05 6.13 -0.97
C ILE A 144 8.20 7.65 -0.87
N VAL A 145 7.93 8.34 -1.97
CA VAL A 145 7.83 9.79 -2.04
C VAL A 145 6.46 10.14 -2.62
N LEU A 146 5.65 10.86 -1.85
CA LEU A 146 4.32 11.34 -2.24
C LEU A 146 4.36 12.84 -2.45
N ASN A 147 3.57 13.33 -3.41
CA ASN A 147 3.52 14.75 -3.79
C ASN A 147 4.92 15.39 -4.00
N PRO A 148 5.79 14.79 -4.84
CA PRO A 148 7.10 15.35 -5.16
C PRO A 148 6.98 16.68 -5.93
N ASP A 149 8.06 17.47 -5.91
CA ASP A 149 8.09 18.73 -6.65
C ASP A 149 8.06 18.46 -8.16
N LYS A 150 7.31 19.28 -8.92
CA LYS A 150 7.15 19.10 -10.37
C LYS A 150 8.47 19.20 -11.15
N GLN A 151 9.43 19.96 -10.63
CA GLN A 151 10.74 20.18 -11.23
C GLN A 151 11.76 19.12 -10.79
N GLU A 152 11.45 18.33 -9.75
CA GLU A 152 12.31 17.29 -9.24
C GLU A 152 12.66 16.28 -10.34
N GLN A 153 13.96 16.05 -10.51
CA GLN A 153 14.49 15.11 -11.49
C GLN A 153 14.71 13.76 -10.83
N ILE A 154 14.07 12.74 -11.40
CA ILE A 154 14.11 11.37 -10.88
C ILE A 154 14.73 10.48 -11.95
N ILE A 155 15.58 9.54 -11.53
CA ILE A 155 16.13 8.51 -12.40
C ILE A 155 15.58 7.18 -11.91
N PHE A 156 14.74 6.54 -12.72
CA PHE A 156 14.16 5.25 -12.36
C PHE A 156 15.04 4.08 -12.80
N SER A 157 15.12 3.10 -11.91
CA SER A 157 15.67 1.77 -12.12
C SER A 157 14.56 0.77 -12.48
N GLN A 158 14.95 -0.44 -12.88
CA GLN A 158 14.04 -1.47 -13.43
C GLN A 158 12.89 -1.89 -12.51
N ASN A 159 13.09 -1.82 -11.20
CA ASN A 159 12.11 -2.25 -10.21
C ASN A 159 11.34 -1.08 -9.58
N ASP A 160 11.74 0.16 -9.86
CA ASP A 160 11.10 1.34 -9.27
C ASP A 160 9.66 1.47 -9.77
N LYS A 161 8.82 2.06 -8.93
CA LYS A 161 7.38 2.11 -9.17
C LYS A 161 6.87 3.54 -9.15
N ILE A 162 5.90 3.83 -10.00
CA ILE A 162 5.09 5.05 -9.92
C ILE A 162 3.81 4.71 -9.17
N ILE A 163 3.46 5.58 -8.21
CA ILE A 163 2.23 5.47 -7.42
C ILE A 163 1.17 6.27 -8.16
N ILE A 164 0.11 5.61 -8.61
CA ILE A 164 -0.96 6.24 -9.38
C ILE A 164 -2.31 6.13 -8.65
N LEU A 165 -3.17 7.10 -8.89
CA LEU A 165 -4.60 7.05 -8.60
C LEU A 165 -5.34 6.83 -9.93
N ALA A 166 -6.19 5.80 -9.98
CA ALA A 166 -6.91 5.44 -11.20
C ALA A 166 -8.19 4.67 -10.89
N GLU A 167 -9.18 4.75 -11.77
CA GLU A 167 -10.37 3.91 -11.71
C GLU A 167 -10.14 2.67 -12.58
N ASN A 168 -10.21 1.47 -11.98
CA ASN A 168 -10.10 0.18 -12.69
C ASN A 168 -8.86 0.05 -13.60
N PHE A 169 -7.68 0.53 -13.17
CA PHE A 169 -6.47 0.58 -14.02
C PHE A 169 -6.11 -0.77 -14.64
N MET A 170 -6.33 -1.86 -13.90
CA MET A 170 -6.02 -3.22 -14.34
C MET A 170 -6.87 -3.70 -15.53
N SER A 171 -8.03 -3.08 -15.77
CA SER A 171 -8.91 -3.39 -16.92
C SER A 171 -8.48 -2.67 -18.21
N SER A 172 -7.78 -1.55 -18.08
CA SER A 172 -7.33 -0.69 -19.19
C SER A 172 -5.83 -0.72 -19.44
N ALA A 173 -5.07 -1.40 -18.60
CA ALA A 173 -3.62 -1.49 -18.73
C ALA A 173 -3.24 -2.20 -20.04
N PRO A 174 -2.32 -1.65 -20.84
CA PRO A 174 -1.75 -2.40 -21.96
C PRO A 174 -1.15 -3.68 -21.40
N ILE A 175 -1.55 -4.82 -21.96
CA ILE A 175 -1.14 -6.15 -21.51
C ILE A 175 0.39 -6.21 -21.58
N VAL A 176 1.05 -6.02 -20.43
CA VAL A 176 2.38 -6.47 -20.00
C VAL A 176 2.65 -5.79 -18.66
N VAL A 177 2.39 -6.50 -17.55
CA VAL A 177 3.39 -7.12 -16.66
C VAL A 177 2.57 -7.72 -15.52
N HIS A 178 2.77 -9.01 -15.27
CA HIS A 178 2.38 -9.65 -14.01
C HIS A 178 3.10 -8.96 -12.85
N THR A 179 2.58 -7.83 -12.38
CA THR A 179 2.75 -7.47 -10.98
C THR A 179 2.04 -8.57 -10.20
N ASN A 180 2.66 -9.13 -9.17
CA ASN A 180 2.11 -10.21 -8.31
C ASN A 180 0.83 -9.82 -7.54
N TYR A 181 0.09 -8.83 -8.01
CA TYR A 181 -1.26 -8.49 -7.59
C TYR A 181 -2.27 -9.16 -8.53
N LYS A 182 -2.59 -10.42 -8.26
CA LYS A 182 -3.85 -11.00 -8.75
C LYS A 182 -4.94 -10.59 -7.78
N PHE A 183 -5.62 -9.48 -8.06
CA PHE A 183 -6.95 -9.27 -7.47
C PHE A 183 -7.86 -10.37 -8.03
N GLN A 184 -8.19 -11.35 -7.19
CA GLN A 184 -9.32 -12.22 -7.48
C GLN A 184 -10.56 -11.37 -7.30
N ASN A 185 -11.31 -11.23 -8.40
CA ASN A 185 -12.53 -10.47 -8.51
C ASN A 185 -13.63 -11.19 -7.71
N ASN A 186 -13.56 -11.14 -6.38
CA ASN A 186 -14.64 -11.59 -5.51
C ASN A 186 -15.60 -10.42 -5.31
N ARG A 187 -16.56 -10.34 -6.24
CA ARG A 187 -17.84 -9.67 -6.00
C ARG A 187 -18.40 -10.20 -4.68
N PHE A 188 -18.57 -9.32 -3.70
CA PHE A 188 -19.57 -9.46 -2.66
C PHE A 188 -20.83 -8.71 -3.11
#